data_AF-A0A0L0BFN6-F1
#
_entry.id   AF-A0A0L0BFN6-F1
#
_cell.length_a   1.000
_cell.length_b   1.000
_cell.length_c   1.000
_cell.angle_alpha   90.00
_cell.angle_beta   90.00
_cell.angle_gamma   90.00
#
_symmetry.space_group_name_H-M   'P 1'
#
loop_
_entity.id
_entity.type
_entity.pdbx_description
1 polymer ?
#
loop_
_entity_poly.entity_id
_entity_poly.type
_entity_poly.pdbx_seq_one_letter_code
_entity_poly.pdbx_strand_id
1 'polypeptide(L)'
;MAAPRKSAQQVAAREKARAKAQELTERHEKLIDLAAGFFEQQENAEQIRTEAQERADAILSKAEDDAASALAEAGAKVREMLDTGESRAAVAARLGLSGAEVKRVLDGATVAEGNDTEATASTITESSAEVADQVAAETAAA
;
A
#
# COMPACT_ATOMS: atom_id res chain seq x y z
N MET A 1 37.54 -71.59 -16.95
CA MET A 1 37.26 -70.69 -15.80
C MET A 1 36.90 -69.31 -16.34
N ALA A 2 35.64 -69.02 -16.66
CA ALA A 2 35.24 -67.72 -17.23
C ALA A 2 33.87 -67.30 -16.69
N ALA A 3 33.84 -66.43 -15.68
CA ALA A 3 32.63 -65.66 -15.30
C ALA A 3 32.84 -64.37 -14.45
N PRO A 4 34.00 -63.69 -14.35
CA PRO A 4 34.12 -62.51 -13.48
C PRO A 4 33.48 -61.21 -14.03
N ARG A 5 33.08 -61.16 -15.31
CA ARG A 5 32.63 -59.92 -15.96
C ARG A 5 31.15 -59.56 -15.70
N LYS A 6 30.27 -60.56 -15.53
CA LYS A 6 28.83 -60.34 -15.31
C LYS A 6 28.53 -59.79 -13.91
N SER A 7 29.27 -60.23 -12.89
CA SER A 7 29.10 -59.75 -11.51
C SER A 7 29.61 -58.31 -11.34
N ALA A 8 30.74 -57.96 -11.94
CA ALA A 8 31.27 -56.59 -11.91
C ALA A 8 30.31 -55.57 -12.55
N GLN A 9 29.69 -55.91 -13.68
CA GLN A 9 28.69 -55.06 -14.31
C GLN A 9 27.40 -54.93 -13.48
N GLN A 10 26.97 -55.99 -12.80
CA GLN A 10 25.79 -55.95 -11.92
C GLN A 10 26.03 -55.09 -10.67
N VAL A 11 27.24 -55.14 -10.11
CA VAL A 11 27.64 -54.29 -8.97
C VAL A 11 27.69 -52.81 -9.40
N ALA A 12 28.35 -52.50 -10.52
CA ALA A 12 28.40 -51.13 -11.05
C ALA A 12 27.01 -50.55 -11.39
N ALA A 13 26.10 -51.38 -11.91
CA ALA A 13 24.71 -50.96 -12.17
C ALA A 13 23.94 -50.65 -10.87
N ARG A 14 24.14 -51.44 -9.81
CA ARG A 14 23.54 -51.20 -8.49
C ARG A 14 24.10 -49.95 -7.82
N GLU A 15 25.41 -49.71 -7.91
CA GLU A 15 26.05 -48.49 -7.39
C GLU A 15 25.53 -47.24 -8.12
N LYS A 16 25.45 -47.29 -9.46
CA LYS A 16 24.89 -46.18 -10.25
C LYS A 16 23.41 -45.91 -9.93
N ALA A 17 22.61 -46.95 -9.69
CA ALA A 17 21.23 -46.79 -9.27
C ALA A 17 21.12 -46.17 -7.86
N ARG A 18 21.99 -46.56 -6.92
CA ARG A 18 22.05 -45.95 -5.59
C ARG A 18 22.48 -44.50 -5.63
N ALA A 19 23.53 -44.16 -6.40
CA ALA A 19 23.99 -42.79 -6.55
C ALA A 19 22.89 -41.87 -7.13
N LYS A 20 22.16 -42.36 -8.16
CA LYS A 20 21.01 -41.62 -8.71
C LYS A 20 19.87 -41.47 -7.71
N ALA A 21 19.58 -42.50 -6.91
CA ALA A 21 18.55 -42.40 -5.88
C ALA A 21 18.94 -41.37 -4.81
N GLN A 22 20.21 -41.35 -4.37
CA GLN A 22 20.74 -40.36 -3.44
C GLN A 22 20.66 -38.94 -4.00
N GLU A 23 21.09 -38.73 -5.25
CA GLU A 23 21.03 -37.43 -5.93
C GLU A 23 19.59 -36.89 -6.03
N LEU A 24 18.62 -37.76 -6.34
CA LEU A 24 17.21 -37.37 -6.37
C LEU A 24 16.70 -37.02 -4.97
N THR A 25 17.05 -37.80 -3.94
CA THR A 25 16.67 -37.49 -2.55
C THR A 25 17.26 -36.16 -2.10
N GLU A 26 18.55 -35.91 -2.31
CA GLU A 26 19.19 -34.63 -1.95
C GLU A 26 18.55 -33.44 -2.67
N ARG A 27 18.17 -33.62 -3.94
CA ARG A 27 17.45 -32.58 -4.68
C ARG A 27 16.06 -32.33 -4.09
N HIS A 28 15.35 -33.37 -3.69
CA HIS A 28 14.04 -33.24 -3.06
C HIS A 28 14.12 -32.59 -1.69
N GLU A 29 15.11 -32.94 -0.86
CA GLU A 29 15.37 -32.27 0.42
C GLU A 29 15.63 -30.78 0.22
N LYS A 30 16.49 -30.40 -0.73
CA LYS A 30 16.72 -28.98 -1.06
C LYS A 30 15.45 -28.26 -1.54
N LEU A 31 14.58 -28.93 -2.29
CA LEU A 31 13.32 -28.33 -2.72
C LEU A 31 12.34 -28.13 -1.54
N ILE A 32 12.36 -29.04 -0.57
CA ILE A 32 11.56 -28.92 0.66
C ILE A 32 12.05 -27.71 1.46
N ASP A 33 13.36 -27.56 1.64
CA ASP A 33 13.94 -26.43 2.38
C ASP A 33 13.62 -25.09 1.70
N LEU A 34 13.75 -25.03 0.37
CA LEU A 34 13.41 -23.83 -0.40
C LEU A 34 11.92 -23.51 -0.34
N ALA A 35 11.05 -24.52 -0.35
CA ALA A 35 9.61 -24.32 -0.20
C ALA A 35 9.26 -23.80 1.19
N ALA A 36 9.87 -24.33 2.25
CA ALA A 36 9.71 -23.83 3.61
C ALA A 36 10.12 -22.36 3.70
N GLY A 37 11.31 -22.02 3.18
CA GLY A 37 11.78 -20.63 3.12
C GLY A 37 10.86 -19.72 2.30
N PHE A 38 10.28 -20.20 1.20
CA PHE A 38 9.32 -19.42 0.42
C PHE A 38 8.07 -19.04 1.22
N PHE A 39 7.45 -19.98 1.93
CA PHE A 39 6.25 -19.71 2.71
C PHE A 39 6.54 -18.80 3.90
N GLU A 40 7.65 -19.01 4.60
CA GLU A 40 8.09 -18.10 5.67
C GLU A 40 8.27 -16.67 5.14
N GLN A 41 8.89 -16.50 3.97
CA GLN A 41 9.06 -15.17 3.38
C GLN A 41 7.74 -14.55 2.91
N GLN A 42 6.81 -15.36 2.43
CA GLN A 42 5.48 -14.90 2.05
C GLN A 42 4.69 -14.41 3.28
N GLU A 43 4.69 -15.18 4.36
CA GLU A 43 4.05 -14.81 5.62
C GLU A 43 4.69 -13.54 6.21
N ASN A 44 6.02 -13.46 6.24
CA ASN A 44 6.73 -12.25 6.68
C ASN A 44 6.34 -11.02 5.83
N ALA A 45 6.21 -11.17 4.51
CA ALA A 45 5.81 -10.07 3.64
C ALA A 45 4.37 -9.60 3.91
N GLU A 46 3.44 -10.53 4.18
CA GLU A 46 2.07 -10.23 4.56
C GLU A 46 1.99 -9.55 5.93
N GLN A 47 2.78 -10.01 6.90
CA GLN A 47 2.90 -9.38 8.21
C GLN A 47 3.43 -7.95 8.10
N ILE A 48 4.49 -7.72 7.32
CA ILE A 48 5.05 -6.37 7.11
C ILE A 48 3.99 -5.44 6.51
N ARG A 49 3.21 -5.90 5.53
CA ARG A 49 2.14 -5.11 4.91
C ARG A 49 1.04 -4.77 5.91
N THR A 50 0.62 -5.74 6.71
CA THR A 50 -0.40 -5.55 7.74
C THR A 50 0.07 -4.54 8.78
N GLU A 51 1.27 -4.71 9.32
CA GLU A 51 1.85 -3.77 10.30
C GLU A 51 2.01 -2.35 9.72
N ALA A 52 2.39 -2.25 8.44
CA ALA A 52 2.50 -0.95 7.78
C ALA A 52 1.14 -0.25 7.63
N GLN A 53 0.09 -1.00 7.29
CA GLN A 53 -1.28 -0.50 7.21
C GLN A 53 -1.78 -0.05 8.59
N GLU A 54 -1.62 -0.87 9.62
CA GLU A 54 -2.02 -0.51 10.99
C GLU A 54 -1.31 0.77 11.48
N ARG A 55 -0.02 0.92 11.18
CA ARG A 55 0.72 2.14 11.53
C ARG A 55 0.25 3.35 10.73
N ALA A 56 -0.06 3.18 9.44
CA ALA A 56 -0.59 4.26 8.62
C ALA A 56 -1.94 4.74 9.16
N ASP A 57 -2.84 3.81 9.46
CA ASP A 57 -4.17 4.11 10.00
C ASP A 57 -4.07 4.79 11.37
N ALA A 58 -3.16 4.33 12.23
CA ALA A 58 -2.91 4.96 13.53
C ALA A 58 -2.37 6.40 13.39
N ILE A 59 -1.49 6.65 12.42
CA ILE A 59 -0.97 7.99 12.13
C ILE A 59 -2.08 8.89 11.60
N LEU A 60 -2.90 8.39 10.67
CA LEU A 60 -4.00 9.16 10.09
C LEU A 60 -5.05 9.52 11.14
N SER A 61 -5.48 8.55 11.95
CA SER A 61 -6.42 8.80 13.06
C SER A 61 -5.87 9.82 14.05
N LYS A 62 -4.59 9.71 14.43
CA LYS A 62 -3.97 10.71 15.31
C LYS A 62 -3.89 12.08 14.66
N ALA A 63 -3.54 12.15 13.37
CA ALA A 63 -3.47 13.42 12.66
C ALA A 63 -4.85 14.09 12.55
N GLU A 64 -5.92 13.32 12.37
CA GLU A 64 -7.29 13.82 12.38
C GLU A 64 -7.68 14.39 13.74
N ASP A 65 -7.36 13.68 14.83
CA ASP A 65 -7.60 14.16 16.20
C ASP A 65 -6.79 15.44 16.51
N ASP A 66 -5.51 15.45 16.15
CA ASP A 66 -4.62 16.60 16.33
C ASP A 66 -5.12 17.81 15.50
N ALA A 67 -5.58 17.59 14.27
CA ALA A 67 -6.17 18.63 13.43
C ALA A 67 -7.49 19.16 14.02
N ALA A 68 -8.36 18.29 14.51
CA ALA A 68 -9.60 18.69 15.17
C ALA A 68 -9.33 19.53 16.42
N SER A 69 -8.34 19.14 17.23
CA SER A 69 -7.90 19.92 18.39
C SER A 69 -7.37 21.29 17.99
N ALA A 70 -6.51 21.37 16.98
CA ALA A 70 -5.96 22.62 16.49
C ALA A 70 -7.06 23.58 15.96
N LEU A 71 -8.08 23.05 15.27
CA LEU A 71 -9.23 23.83 14.81
C LEU A 71 -10.08 24.35 15.97
N ALA A 72 -10.30 23.53 17.01
CA ALA A 72 -11.00 23.95 18.20
C ALA A 72 -10.25 25.07 18.94
N GLU A 73 -8.92 24.96 19.05
CA GLU A 73 -8.07 26.01 19.62
C GLU A 73 -8.09 27.30 18.80
N ALA A 74 -8.05 27.20 17.46
CA ALA A 74 -8.20 28.35 16.58
C ALA A 74 -9.56 29.04 16.78
N GLY A 75 -10.64 28.28 16.89
CA GLY A 75 -11.98 28.77 17.23
C GLY A 75 -12.02 29.49 18.59
N ALA A 76 -11.35 28.94 19.60
CA ALA A 76 -11.23 29.57 20.90
C ALA A 76 -10.49 30.92 20.82
N LYS A 77 -9.41 31.01 20.03
CA LYS A 77 -8.68 32.27 19.82
C LYS A 77 -9.51 33.32 19.09
N VAL A 78 -10.28 32.93 18.08
CA VAL A 78 -11.21 33.85 17.42
C VAL A 78 -12.28 34.34 18.40
N ARG A 79 -12.79 33.47 19.29
CA ARG A 79 -13.75 33.87 20.33
C ARG A 79 -13.12 34.86 21.33
N GLU A 80 -11.89 34.60 21.78
CA GLU A 80 -11.14 35.54 22.63
C GLU A 80 -10.99 36.92 21.95
N MET A 81 -10.69 36.97 20.65
CA MET A 81 -10.61 38.23 19.90
C MET A 81 -11.95 38.98 19.88
N LEU A 82 -13.07 38.27 19.71
CA LEU A 82 -14.41 38.90 19.76
C LEU A 82 -14.75 39.39 21.17
N ASP A 83 -14.32 38.67 22.21
CA ASP A 83 -14.56 39.05 23.61
C ASP A 83 -13.80 40.33 24.01
N THR A 84 -12.75 40.72 23.27
CA THR A 84 -12.10 42.04 23.44
C THR A 84 -12.98 43.23 23.02
N GLY A 85 -14.16 42.96 22.44
CA GLY A 85 -15.11 43.98 21.97
C GLY A 85 -14.95 44.33 20.49
N GLU A 86 -14.09 43.62 19.75
CA GLU A 86 -13.93 43.81 18.31
C GLU A 86 -15.10 43.22 17.51
N SER A 87 -15.52 43.94 16.47
CA SER A 87 -16.55 43.43 15.57
C SER A 87 -16.03 42.24 14.76
N ARG A 88 -16.94 41.31 14.42
CA ARG A 88 -16.60 40.15 13.58
C ARG A 88 -15.96 40.53 12.25
N ALA A 89 -16.34 41.68 11.66
CA ALA A 89 -15.74 42.20 10.43
C ALA A 89 -14.29 42.67 10.62
N ALA A 90 -13.97 43.26 11.77
CA ALA A 90 -12.60 43.68 12.11
C ALA A 90 -11.70 42.47 12.38
N VAL A 91 -12.21 41.46 13.11
CA VAL A 91 -11.49 40.20 13.34
C VAL A 91 -11.23 39.46 12.02
N ALA A 92 -12.24 39.38 11.14
CA ALA A 92 -12.12 38.81 9.80
C ALA A 92 -11.01 39.50 8.98
N ALA A 93 -11.03 40.84 8.92
CA ALA A 93 -10.03 41.62 8.20
C ALA A 93 -8.61 41.44 8.77
N ARG A 94 -8.47 41.28 10.10
CA ARG A 94 -7.17 41.06 10.74
C ARG A 94 -6.59 39.68 10.51
N LEU A 95 -7.45 38.66 10.46
CA LEU A 95 -7.06 37.27 10.21
C LEU A 95 -6.95 36.97 8.71
N GLY A 96 -7.31 37.92 7.83
CA GLY A 96 -7.36 37.70 6.38
C GLY A 96 -8.46 36.73 5.96
N LEU A 97 -9.45 36.51 6.82
CA LEU A 97 -10.56 35.58 6.60
C LEU A 97 -11.79 36.35 6.12
N SER A 98 -12.63 35.68 5.33
CA SER A 98 -14.00 36.12 5.08
C SER A 98 -14.85 35.95 6.34
N GLY A 99 -15.95 36.71 6.44
CA GLY A 99 -16.89 36.55 7.56
C GLY A 99 -17.50 35.15 7.66
N ALA A 100 -17.60 34.43 6.55
CA ALA A 100 -18.05 33.03 6.51
C ALA A 100 -16.98 32.07 7.07
N GLU A 101 -15.70 32.33 6.81
CA GLU A 101 -14.59 31.54 7.37
C GLU A 101 -14.43 31.77 8.86
N VAL A 102 -14.59 33.01 9.33
CA VAL A 102 -14.62 33.29 10.77
C VAL A 102 -15.73 32.51 11.48
N LYS A 103 -16.90 32.37 10.82
CA LYS A 103 -17.97 31.51 11.34
C LYS A 103 -17.56 30.03 11.32
N ARG A 104 -16.98 29.52 10.22
CA ARG A 104 -16.49 28.13 10.13
C ARG A 104 -15.46 27.80 11.21
N VAL A 105 -14.50 28.68 11.46
CA VAL A 105 -13.48 28.51 12.51
C VAL A 105 -14.11 28.46 13.91
N LEU A 106 -15.11 29.32 14.18
CA LEU A 106 -15.85 29.28 15.45
C LEU A 106 -16.68 28.01 15.63
N ASP A 107 -17.15 27.42 14.53
CA ASP A 107 -17.89 26.16 14.48
C ASP A 107 -16.93 24.93 14.46
N GLY A 108 -15.61 25.14 14.53
CA GLY A 108 -14.59 24.08 14.53
C GLY A 108 -14.34 23.44 13.16
N ALA A 109 -14.85 24.05 12.08
CA ALA A 109 -14.66 23.57 10.72
C ALA A 109 -13.37 24.11 10.10
N THR A 110 -12.78 23.34 9.19
CA THR A 110 -11.60 23.74 8.43
C THR A 110 -11.89 24.97 7.57
N VAL A 111 -10.93 25.89 7.55
CA VAL A 111 -10.87 26.90 6.50
C VAL A 111 -10.32 26.20 5.27
N ALA A 112 -11.21 25.69 4.42
CA ALA A 112 -10.81 25.25 3.09
C ALA A 112 -10.11 26.41 2.40
N GLU A 113 -8.82 26.23 2.09
CA GLU A 113 -8.05 27.16 1.26
C GLU A 113 -8.72 27.23 -0.10
N GLY A 114 -9.51 28.29 -0.30
CA GLY A 114 -9.98 28.69 -1.61
C GLY A 114 -8.81 29.28 -2.39
N ASN A 115 -8.08 28.42 -3.09
CA ASN A 115 -7.52 28.81 -4.37
C ASN A 115 -8.13 27.88 -5.43
N ASP A 116 -9.05 28.44 -6.21
CA ASP A 116 -9.62 27.81 -7.38
C ASP A 116 -8.51 27.27 -8.30
N THR A 117 -8.48 25.96 -8.49
CA THR A 117 -8.10 25.37 -9.79
C THR A 117 -9.03 24.18 -10.02
N GLU A 118 -10.13 24.51 -10.68
CA GLU A 118 -10.94 23.57 -11.46
C GLU A 118 -10.08 22.63 -12.32
N ALA A 119 -10.62 21.42 -12.49
CA ALA A 119 -10.57 20.64 -13.72
C ALA A 119 -9.22 20.03 -14.17
N THR A 120 -8.77 18.95 -13.52
CA THR A 120 -8.00 17.88 -14.18
C THR A 120 -8.19 16.50 -13.51
N ALA A 121 -9.43 16.07 -13.25
CA ALA A 121 -9.69 14.69 -12.78
C ALA A 121 -10.59 13.85 -13.70
N SER A 122 -11.03 14.38 -14.86
CA SER A 122 -11.96 13.68 -15.75
C SER A 122 -11.36 13.14 -17.06
N THR A 123 -10.03 13.13 -17.27
CA THR A 123 -9.44 12.70 -18.56
C THR A 123 -8.54 11.46 -18.45
N ILE A 124 -8.71 10.59 -17.45
CA ILE A 124 -7.98 9.30 -17.42
C ILE A 124 -8.91 8.09 -17.62
N THR A 125 -10.22 8.25 -17.50
CA THR A 125 -11.15 7.11 -17.61
C THR A 125 -11.56 6.76 -19.06
N GLU A 126 -11.28 7.61 -20.05
CA GLU A 126 -11.57 7.30 -21.46
C GLU A 126 -10.49 6.47 -22.17
N SER A 127 -9.25 6.44 -21.66
CA SER A 127 -8.15 5.72 -22.32
C SER A 127 -8.18 4.20 -22.09
N SER A 128 -8.80 3.73 -21.01
CA SER A 128 -8.85 2.28 -20.72
C SER A 128 -9.98 1.52 -21.43
N ALA A 129 -10.98 2.23 -21.98
CA ALA A 129 -12.06 1.60 -22.73
C ALA A 129 -11.69 1.34 -24.20
N GLU A 130 -10.83 2.17 -24.80
CA GLU A 130 -10.41 2.03 -26.21
C GLU A 130 -9.38 0.92 -26.41
N VAL A 131 -8.51 0.68 -25.42
CA VAL A 131 -7.51 -0.40 -25.49
C VAL A 131 -8.17 -1.78 -25.41
N ALA A 132 -9.33 -1.92 -24.76
CA ALA A 132 -10.03 -3.19 -24.63
C ALA A 132 -10.68 -3.66 -25.95
N ASP A 133 -11.10 -2.73 -26.81
CA ASP A 133 -11.76 -3.07 -28.08
C ASP A 133 -10.73 -3.42 -29.19
N GLN A 134 -9.51 -2.88 -29.09
CA GLN A 134 -8.47 -3.11 -30.11
C GLN A 134 -7.80 -4.51 -30.00
N VAL A 135 -7.75 -5.11 -28.80
CA VAL A 135 -7.17 -6.47 -28.62
C VAL A 135 -8.15 -7.59 -29.04
N ALA A 136 -9.46 -7.31 -29.01
CA ALA A 136 -10.49 -8.26 -29.42
C ALA A 136 -10.56 -8.42 -30.95
N ALA A 137 -10.24 -7.36 -31.71
CA ALA A 137 -10.24 -7.40 -33.17
C ALA A 137 -9.02 -8.15 -33.76
N GLU A 138 -7.87 -8.16 -33.07
CA GLU A 138 -6.65 -8.81 -33.57
C GLU A 138 -6.61 -10.33 -33.30
N THR A 139 -7.42 -10.84 -32.37
CA THR A 139 -7.47 -12.28 -32.03
C THR A 139 -8.50 -13.10 -32.82
N ALA A 140 -9.29 -12.46 -33.70
CA ALA A 140 -10.26 -13.15 -34.57
C ALA A 140 -9.76 -13.36 -36.02
N ALA A 141 -8.57 -12.87 -36.37
CA ALA A 141 -8.04 -12.93 -37.74
C ALA A 141 -6.68 -13.69 -37.87
N ALA A 142 -6.24 -14.39 -36.83
CA ALA A 142 -5.04 -15.23 -36.85
C ALA A 142 -5.38 -16.73 -36.71
#